data_AF-A0ABD5Q966-F1
#
_entry.id   AF-A0ABD5Q966-F1
#
_cell.length_a   1.000
_cell.length_b   1.000
_cell.length_c   1.000
_cell.angle_alpha   90.00
_cell.angle_beta   90.00
_cell.angle_gamma   90.00
#
_symmetry.space_group_name_H-M   'P 1'
#
loop_
_entity.id
_entity.type
_entity.pdbx_description
1 polymer ?
#
loop_
_entity_poly.entity_id
_entity_poly.type
_entity_poly.pdbx_seq_one_letter_code
_entity_poly.pdbx_strand_id
1 'polypeptide(L)'
;MNVTVTNDSEQKKLARVTVERVDDDEEVWGQSVTLPPRSSDELSSRAETTHALEISNADREYRIHVWTGKDEFEHGRDAELITSFGCTGNRPNRLRVTLRNDDVETSVQNCG
;
A
#
# COMPACT_ATOMS: atom_id res chain seq x y z
N MET A 1 -11.58 -3.72 4.60
CA MET A 1 -10.79 -2.85 3.71
C MET A 1 -10.12 -3.70 2.63
N ASN A 2 -9.84 -3.15 1.45
CA ASN A 2 -8.98 -3.82 0.46
C ASN A 2 -7.73 -2.97 0.19
N VAL A 3 -6.55 -3.60 0.19
CA VAL A 3 -5.28 -2.98 -0.17
C VAL A 3 -4.87 -3.47 -1.55
N THR A 4 -4.87 -2.58 -2.52
CA THR A 4 -4.40 -2.86 -3.88
C THR A 4 -3.02 -2.23 -4.06
N VAL A 5 -2.00 -3.05 -4.35
CA VAL A 5 -0.65 -2.58 -4.66
C VAL A 5 -0.40 -2.77 -6.15
N THR A 6 0.04 -1.71 -6.81
CA THR A 6 0.26 -1.67 -8.25
C THR A 6 1.70 -1.24 -8.55
N ASN A 7 2.39 -1.92 -9.46
CA ASN A 7 3.68 -1.47 -9.99
C ASN A 7 3.49 -0.83 -11.37
N ASP A 8 3.82 0.46 -11.46
CA ASP A 8 3.81 1.25 -12.70
C ASP A 8 5.23 1.62 -13.14
N SER A 9 6.25 0.94 -12.59
CA SER A 9 7.67 1.07 -12.97
C SER A 9 8.05 0.07 -14.07
N GLU A 10 9.00 0.44 -14.93
CA GLU A 10 9.65 -0.47 -15.89
C GLU A 10 10.58 -1.50 -15.23
N GLN A 11 10.77 -1.38 -13.92
CA GLN A 11 11.62 -2.25 -13.13
C GLN A 11 10.78 -3.10 -12.19
N LYS A 12 11.30 -4.29 -11.87
CA LYS A 12 10.76 -5.13 -10.80
C LYS A 12 10.83 -4.35 -9.48
N LYS A 13 9.72 -4.30 -8.73
CA LYS A 13 9.67 -3.66 -7.42
C LYS A 13 9.42 -4.70 -6.34
N LEU A 14 10.19 -4.59 -5.26
CA LEU A 14 9.90 -5.22 -3.97
C LEU A 14 9.34 -4.12 -3.08
N ALA A 15 8.20 -4.38 -2.44
CA ALA A 15 7.64 -3.46 -1.46
C ALA A 15 7.07 -4.17 -0.25
N ARG A 16 7.24 -3.59 0.93
CA ARG A 16 6.51 -3.97 2.14
C ARG A 16 5.47 -2.90 2.35
N VAL A 17 4.25 -3.31 2.65
CA VAL A 17 3.16 -2.41 2.99
C VAL A 17 2.67 -2.83 4.36
N THR A 18 2.62 -1.90 5.30
CA THR A 18 1.97 -2.12 6.59
C THR A 18 0.88 -1.09 6.80
N VAL A 19 -0.11 -1.49 7.59
CA VAL A 19 -1.21 -0.66 8.06
C VAL A 19 -1.16 -0.68 9.57
N GLU A 20 -1.01 0.50 10.15
CA GLU A 20 -0.89 0.74 11.58
C GLU A 20 -2.10 1.53 12.06
N ARG A 21 -2.60 1.26 13.27
CA ARG A 21 -3.60 2.11 13.92
C ARG A 21 -2.92 3.31 14.57
N VAL A 22 -3.44 4.51 14.31
CA VAL A 22 -2.85 5.74 14.85
C VAL A 22 -3.05 5.87 16.36
N ASP A 23 -4.16 5.36 16.88
CA ASP A 23 -4.55 5.54 18.29
C ASP A 23 -3.56 4.87 19.27
N ASP A 24 -2.94 3.76 18.83
CA ASP A 24 -2.16 2.87 19.68
C ASP A 24 -0.88 2.33 19.03
N ASP A 25 -0.54 2.83 17.84
CA ASP A 25 0.62 2.45 17.03
C ASP A 25 0.73 0.91 16.82
N GLU A 26 -0.41 0.20 16.77
CA GLU A 26 -0.45 -1.26 16.51
C GLU A 26 -0.47 -1.56 15.01
N GLU A 27 0.51 -2.33 14.53
CA GLU A 27 0.49 -2.94 13.20
C GLU A 27 -0.66 -3.97 13.14
N VAL A 28 -1.74 -3.61 12.44
CA VAL A 28 -2.89 -4.51 12.24
C VAL A 28 -2.75 -5.38 11.00
N TRP A 29 -1.84 -5.00 10.09
CA TRP A 29 -1.55 -5.76 8.89
C TRP A 29 -0.20 -5.40 8.29
N GLY A 30 0.48 -6.40 7.73
CA GLY A 30 1.71 -6.23 6.99
C GLY A 30 1.87 -7.30 5.91
N GLN A 31 2.25 -6.89 4.71
CA GLN A 31 2.56 -7.80 3.59
C GLN A 31 3.79 -7.34 2.83
N SER A 32 4.57 -8.30 2.35
CA SER A 32 5.67 -8.07 1.42
C SER A 32 5.23 -8.55 0.04
N VAL A 33 5.21 -7.64 -0.92
CA VAL A 33 4.79 -7.90 -2.29
C VAL A 33 5.97 -7.73 -3.23
N THR A 34 6.12 -8.70 -4.14
CA THR A 34 7.07 -8.61 -5.24
C THR A 34 6.27 -8.47 -6.53
N LEU A 35 6.40 -7.32 -7.19
CA LEU A 35 5.66 -7.02 -8.41
C LEU A 35 6.62 -7.01 -9.61
N PRO A 36 6.30 -7.73 -10.70
CA PRO A 36 7.07 -7.63 -11.94
C PRO A 36 7.01 -6.21 -12.50
N PRO A 37 7.95 -5.82 -13.40
CA PRO A 37 7.88 -4.55 -14.11
C PRO A 37 6.55 -4.41 -14.87
N ARG A 38 6.13 -3.18 -15.12
CA ARG A 38 5.00 -2.88 -16.00
C ARG A 38 5.27 -3.53 -17.36
N SER A 39 4.29 -4.28 -17.86
CA SER A 39 4.39 -4.89 -19.19
C SER A 39 4.36 -3.80 -20.26
N SER A 40 5.15 -3.94 -21.33
CA SER A 40 5.16 -3.02 -22.48
C SER A 40 3.94 -3.19 -23.40
N ASP A 41 3.08 -4.18 -23.14
CA ASP A 41 1.85 -4.42 -23.88
C ASP A 41 0.74 -3.43 -23.43
N GLU A 42 0.35 -2.51 -24.30
CA GLU A 42 -0.59 -1.41 -23.99
C GLU A 42 -2.02 -1.86 -23.66
N LEU A 43 -2.36 -3.14 -23.87
CA LEU A 43 -3.68 -3.71 -23.59
C LEU A 43 -3.77 -4.41 -22.23
N SER A 44 -2.63 -4.66 -21.58
CA SER A 44 -2.50 -5.39 -20.32
C SER A 44 -1.04 -5.32 -19.87
N SER A 45 -0.63 -4.88 -18.69
CA SER A 45 -1.31 -4.84 -17.41
C SER A 45 -0.33 -4.13 -16.48
N ARG A 46 -0.79 -3.15 -15.70
CA ARG A 46 -0.06 -2.80 -14.49
C ARG A 46 0.03 -4.06 -13.63
N ALA A 47 1.20 -4.39 -13.10
CA ALA A 47 1.32 -5.53 -12.21
C ALA A 47 0.61 -5.19 -10.90
N GLU A 48 -0.54 -5.79 -10.66
CA GLU A 48 -1.39 -5.52 -9.50
C GLU A 48 -1.49 -6.75 -8.61
N THR A 49 -1.50 -6.52 -7.31
CA THR A 49 -1.87 -7.49 -6.30
C THR A 49 -2.88 -6.83 -5.37
N THR A 50 -4.00 -7.50 -5.12
CA THR A 50 -5.03 -7.03 -4.19
C THR A 50 -5.10 -7.98 -3.00
N HIS A 51 -4.95 -7.43 -1.81
CA HIS A 51 -5.13 -8.13 -0.54
C HIS A 51 -6.41 -7.64 0.14
N ALA A 52 -7.25 -8.58 0.55
CA ALA A 52 -8.35 -8.30 1.46
C ALA A 52 -7.79 -8.10 2.87
N LEU A 53 -8.17 -7.01 3.52
CA LEU A 53 -7.77 -6.65 4.86
C LEU A 53 -9.02 -6.52 5.73
N GLU A 54 -9.26 -7.52 6.57
CA GLU A 54 -10.41 -7.57 7.48
C GLU A 54 -10.16 -6.74 8.75
N ILE A 55 -10.14 -5.42 8.62
CA ILE A 55 -10.25 -4.49 9.75
C ILE A 55 -11.67 -3.97 9.84
N SER A 56 -12.19 -3.95 11.06
CA SER A 56 -13.44 -3.29 11.40
C SER A 56 -13.28 -1.78 11.16
N ASN A 57 -14.00 -1.21 10.18
CA ASN A 57 -13.90 0.20 9.81
C ASN A 57 -14.55 1.17 10.82
N ALA A 58 -14.90 0.71 12.03
CA ALA A 58 -15.57 1.56 13.00
C ALA A 58 -14.56 2.51 13.64
N ASP A 59 -14.58 3.78 13.19
CA ASP A 59 -14.09 4.96 13.91
C ASP A 59 -12.61 4.96 14.31
N ARG A 60 -11.70 4.58 13.41
CA ARG A 60 -10.25 4.62 13.67
C ARG A 60 -9.47 5.22 12.52
N GLU A 61 -8.40 5.94 12.85
CA GLU A 61 -7.42 6.42 11.89
C GLU A 61 -6.30 5.38 11.72
N TYR A 62 -5.86 5.20 10.48
CA TYR A 62 -4.80 4.27 10.11
C TYR A 62 -3.68 5.00 9.36
N ARG A 63 -2.43 4.62 9.65
CA ARG A 63 -1.23 5.03 8.91
C ARG A 63 -0.78 3.92 7.99
N ILE A 64 -0.33 4.28 6.78
CA ILE A 64 0.23 3.33 5.81
C ILE A 64 1.69 3.63 5.64
N HIS A 65 2.49 2.59 5.84
CA HIS A 65 3.92 2.64 5.60
C HIS A 65 4.25 1.75 4.40
N VAL A 66 5.04 2.30 3.48
CA VAL A 66 5.54 1.54 2.33
C VAL A 66 7.05 1.62 2.30
N TRP A 67 7.69 0.45 2.28
CA TRP A 67 9.13 0.32 2.06
C TRP A 67 9.32 -0.22 0.66
N THR A 68 10.18 0.40 -0.15
CA THR A 68 10.57 -0.14 -1.46
C THR A 68 12.06 -0.47 -1.47
N GLY A 69 12.56 -1.13 -2.52
CA GLY A 69 13.99 -1.42 -2.66
C GLY A 69 14.43 -2.77 -2.09
N LYS A 70 15.54 -3.32 -2.59
CA LYS A 70 16.08 -4.62 -2.15
C LYS A 70 16.98 -4.45 -0.93
N ASP A 71 17.86 -3.45 -0.98
CA ASP A 71 18.78 -3.07 0.09
C ASP A 71 18.08 -2.45 1.31
N GLU A 72 16.94 -1.77 1.12
CA GLU A 72 16.25 -1.04 2.19
C GLU A 72 15.55 -1.99 3.18
N PHE A 73 15.16 -3.18 2.72
CA PHE A 73 14.69 -4.27 3.58
C PHE A 73 15.80 -4.91 4.42
N GLU A 74 17.03 -4.93 3.89
CA GLU A 74 18.19 -5.53 4.58
C GLU A 74 18.87 -4.54 5.54
N HIS A 75 18.77 -3.23 5.27
CA HIS A 75 19.48 -2.19 6.02
C HIS A 75 18.56 -1.31 6.89
N GLY A 76 17.26 -1.60 6.96
CA GLY A 76 16.34 -1.00 7.94
C GLY A 76 16.24 0.53 7.82
N ARG A 77 15.98 1.05 6.61
CA ARG A 77 15.63 2.46 6.45
C ARG A 77 14.23 2.77 7.01
N ASP A 78 14.08 4.01 7.49
CA ASP A 78 12.79 4.55 7.90
C ASP A 78 11.79 4.47 6.74
N ALA A 79 10.59 3.97 7.04
CA ALA A 79 9.52 3.93 6.08
C ALA A 79 9.20 5.34 5.58
N GLU A 80 8.95 5.50 4.28
CA GLU A 80 8.29 6.72 3.85
C GLU A 80 6.83 6.64 4.36
N LEU A 81 6.47 7.51 5.31
CA LEU A 81 5.07 7.68 5.69
C LEU A 81 4.39 8.40 4.53
N ILE A 82 3.63 7.65 3.75
CA ILE A 82 3.08 8.19 2.50
C ILE A 82 1.74 8.86 2.75
N THR A 83 0.89 8.26 3.61
CA THR A 83 -0.41 8.83 3.92
C THR A 83 -1.01 8.24 5.20
N SER A 84 -1.84 9.04 5.88
CA SER A 84 -2.75 8.59 6.94
C SER A 84 -4.19 8.77 6.47
N PHE A 85 -5.08 7.89 6.92
CA PHE A 85 -6.50 7.99 6.62
C PHE A 85 -7.36 7.47 7.77
N GLY A 86 -8.36 8.26 8.15
CA GLY A 86 -9.48 7.82 8.96
C GLY A 86 -10.73 7.99 8.13
N CYS A 87 -11.33 6.90 7.66
CA CYS A 87 -12.63 6.98 6.99
C CYS A 87 -13.70 6.46 7.94
N THR A 88 -14.68 7.30 8.27
CA THR A 88 -15.92 6.92 8.96
C THR A 88 -16.97 6.54 7.91
N GLY A 89 -17.48 5.30 7.93
CA GLY A 89 -18.54 4.91 7.00
C GLY A 89 -18.88 3.43 6.97
N ASN A 90 -20.08 3.11 6.46
CA ASN A 90 -20.59 1.74 6.34
C ASN A 90 -20.06 0.99 5.10
N ARG A 91 -19.26 1.65 4.25
CA ARG A 91 -18.64 1.02 3.07
C ARG A 91 -17.23 0.57 3.39
N PRO A 92 -16.76 -0.56 2.83
CA PRO A 92 -15.37 -0.97 3.00
C PRO A 92 -14.42 0.04 2.35
N ASN A 93 -13.49 0.56 3.13
CA ASN A 93 -12.41 1.41 2.63
C ASN A 93 -11.57 0.66 1.59
N ARG A 94 -11.13 1.36 0.53
CA ARG A 94 -10.21 0.81 -0.46
C ARG A 94 -8.95 1.66 -0.52
N LEU A 95 -7.81 1.06 -0.20
CA LEU A 95 -6.51 1.69 -0.35
C LEU A 95 -5.87 1.22 -1.65
N ARG A 96 -5.33 2.17 -2.40
CA ARG A 96 -4.49 1.91 -3.56
C ARG A 96 -3.10 2.49 -3.33
N VAL A 97 -2.09 1.64 -3.45
CA VAL A 97 -0.67 1.99 -3.41
C VAL A 97 -0.11 1.77 -4.81
N THR A 98 0.47 2.80 -5.41
CA THR A 98 1.09 2.76 -6.74
C THR A 98 2.59 3.02 -6.60
N LEU A 99 3.40 2.00 -6.88
CA LEU A 99 4.85 2.09 -6.90
C LEU A 99 5.30 2.60 -8.28
N ARG A 100 6.04 3.72 -8.31
CA ARG A 100 6.64 4.28 -9.53
C ARG A 100 8.15 4.07 -9.52
N ASN A 101 8.84 4.57 -10.55
CA ASN A 101 10.29 4.42 -10.68
C ASN A 101 11.04 5.00 -9.47
N ASP A 102 10.74 6.24 -9.09
CA ASP A 102 11.46 6.99 -8.05
C ASP A 102 10.54 7.55 -6.96
N ASP A 103 9.28 7.10 -6.94
CA ASP A 103 8.21 7.68 -6.13
C ASP A 103 7.19 6.61 -5.75
N VAL A 104 6.42 6.87 -4.69
CA VAL A 104 5.30 6.03 -4.28
C VAL A 104 4.07 6.91 -4.07
N GLU A 105 3.02 6.63 -4.85
CA GLU A 105 1.76 7.34 -4.74
C GLU A 105 0.75 6.47 -3.98
N THR A 106 0.17 7.01 -2.92
CA THR A 106 -0.95 6.37 -2.21
C THR A 106 -2.23 7.17 -2.40
N SER A 107 -3.33 6.46 -2.66
CA SER A 107 -4.67 7.05 -2.71
C SER A 107 -5.66 6.19 -1.95
N VAL A 108 -6.50 6.85 -1.15
CA VAL A 108 -7.59 6.21 -0.42
C VAL A 108 -8.89 6.52 -1.13
N GLN A 109 -9.62 5.49 -1.51
CA GLN A 109 -10.91 5.58 -2.17
C GLN A 109 -12.03 5.13 -1.22
N ASN A 110 -13.16 5.81 -1.31
CA ASN A 110 -14.37 5.57 -0.51
C ASN A 110 -14.27 5.96 0.97
N CYS A 111 -13.57 7.06 1.30
CA CYS A 111 -14.00 7.83 2.47
C CYS A 111 -15.36 8.45 2.11
N GLY A 112 -16.42 7.96 2.77
CA GLY A 112 -17.79 8.42 2.56
C GLY A 112 -18.01 9.83 3.06
#